data_AF-A0A1Q7NHY7-F1
#
_entry.id   AF-A0A1Q7NHY7-F1
#
_cell.length_a   1.000
_cell.length_b   1.000
_cell.length_c   1.000
_cell.angle_alpha   90.00
_cell.angle_beta   90.00
_cell.angle_gamma   90.00
#
_symmetry.space_group_name_H-M   'P 1'
#
loop_
_entity.id
_entity.type
_entity.pdbx_description
1 polymer ?
#
loop_
_entity_poly.entity_id
_entity_poly.type
_entity_poly.pdbx_seq_one_letter_code
_entity_poly.pdbx_strand_id
1 'polypeptide(L)' 'MSARVYEKQIAKEIEQMPKEYLSNLLKIVRLYRKSVTLNPAEESFRQGWKEAMHDETYPIADLWAGIDAE' A
#
# COMPACT_ATOMS: atom_id res chain seq x y z
N MET A 1 9.11 8.91 19.18
CA MET A 1 9.54 7.55 19.60
C MET A 1 10.20 6.88 18.41
N SER A 2 11.33 6.17 18.59
CA SER A 2 12.05 5.51 17.49
C SER A 2 11.35 4.23 17.03
N ALA A 3 11.40 3.91 15.73
CA ALA A 3 10.81 2.69 15.14
C ALA A 3 11.17 1.41 15.92
N ARG A 4 12.39 1.34 16.46
CA ARG A 4 12.89 0.22 17.28
C ARG A 4 12.09 -0.03 18.56
N VAL A 5 11.40 0.99 19.09
CA VAL A 5 10.55 0.83 20.29
C VAL A 5 9.29 0.05 19.94
N TYR A 6 8.65 0.38 18.81
CA TYR A 6 7.44 -0.30 18.35
C TYR A 6 7.74 -1.74 17.89
N GLU A 7 8.86 -1.97 17.20
CA GLU A 7 9.28 -3.32 16.80
C GLU A 7 9.41 -4.27 18.00
N LYS A 8 10.02 -3.80 19.09
CA LYS A 8 10.17 -4.59 20.33
C LYS A 8 8.84 -4.87 21.02
N GLN A 9 7.93 -3.90 21.05
CA GLN A 9 6.60 -4.08 21.63
C GLN A 9 5.79 -5.10 20.82
N ILE A 10 5.79 -4.98 19.49
CA ILE A 10 5.10 -5.90 18.59
C ILE A 10 5.65 -7.33 18.76
N ALA A 11 6.98 -7.50 18.82
CA ALA A 11 7.57 -8.82 19.04
C ALA A 11 7.11 -9.45 20.36
N LYS A 12 7.08 -8.66 21.45
CA LYS A 12 6.63 -9.13 22.77
C LYS A 12 5.15 -9.56 22.77
N GLU A 13 4.28 -8.80 22.12
CA GLU A 13 2.86 -9.15 21.99
C GLU A 13 2.69 -10.46 21.19
N ILE A 14 3.45 -10.63 20.10
CA ILE A 14 3.41 -11.86 19.29
C ILE A 14 3.85 -13.08 20.10
N GLU A 15 4.90 -12.96 20.92
CA GLU A 15 5.39 -14.05 21.77
C GLU A 15 4.37 -14.48 22.83
N GLN A 16 3.52 -13.57 23.30
CA GLN A 16 2.49 -13.84 24.30
C GLN A 16 1.21 -14.45 23.72
N MET A 17 1.05 -14.42 22.40
CA MET A 17 -0.14 -14.97 21.75
C MET A 17 -0.13 -16.50 21.71
N PRO A 18 -1.30 -17.15 21.84
CA PRO A 18 -1.38 -18.59 21.63
C PRO A 18 -1.01 -18.95 20.18
N LYS A 19 -0.23 -20.02 20.02
CA LYS A 19 0.36 -20.43 18.72
C LYS A 19 -0.68 -20.65 17.63
N GLU A 20 -1.88 -21.07 18.01
CA GLU A 20 -3.03 -21.32 17.12
C GLU A 20 -3.46 -20.08 16.32
N TYR A 21 -3.25 -18.88 16.88
CA TYR A 21 -3.64 -17.63 16.24
C TYR A 21 -2.53 -16.99 15.39
N LEU A 22 -1.28 -17.48 15.49
CA LEU A 22 -0.14 -16.91 14.75
C LEU A 22 -0.31 -17.00 13.24
N SER A 23 -0.95 -18.07 12.75
CA SER A 23 -1.25 -18.24 11.32
C SER A 23 -2.18 -17.13 10.81
N ASN A 24 -3.22 -16.78 11.58
CA ASN A 24 -4.15 -15.72 11.21
C ASN A 24 -3.50 -14.34 11.35
N LEU A 25 -2.70 -14.12 12.39
CA LEU A 25 -1.93 -12.89 12.55
C LEU A 25 -0.98 -12.66 11.38
N LEU A 26 -0.28 -13.70 10.93
CA LEU A 26 0.61 -13.62 9.77
C LEU A 26 -0.13 -13.21 8.49
N LYS A 27 -1.37 -13.69 8.29
CA LYS A 27 -2.22 -13.26 7.17
C LYS A 27 -2.55 -11.78 7.28
N ILE A 28 -2.94 -11.30 8.46
CA ILE A 28 -3.26 -9.89 8.71
C ILE A 28 -2.04 -9.00 8.43
N VAL A 29 -0.87 -9.34 8.97
CA VAL A 29 0.37 -8.57 8.76
C VAL A 29 0.73 -8.52 7.27
N ARG A 30 0.56 -9.61 6.52
CA ARG A 30 0.78 -9.63 5.06
C ARG A 30 -0.20 -8.74 4.31
N LEU A 31 -1.48 -8.76 4.69
CA LEU A 31 -2.50 -7.88 4.11
C LEU A 31 -2.19 -6.42 4.40
N TYR A 32 -1.88 -6.10 5.66
CA TYR A 32 -1.50 -4.76 6.07
C TYR A 32 -0.27 -4.26 5.30
N ARG A 33 0.79 -5.08 5.21
CA ARG A 33 1.97 -4.77 4.39
C ARG A 33 1.57 -4.46 2.95
N LYS A 34 0.75 -5.30 2.31
CA LYS A 34 0.26 -5.03 0.94
C LYS A 34 -0.53 -3.74 0.83
N SER A 35 -1.30 -3.36 1.85
CA SER A 35 -2.09 -2.12 1.84
C SER A 35 -1.26 -0.85 2.00
N VAL A 36 -0.15 -0.91 2.76
CA VAL A 36 0.74 0.24 2.98
C VAL A 36 1.88 0.31 1.97
N THR A 37 2.19 -0.80 1.31
CA THR A 37 3.11 -0.79 0.18
C THR A 37 2.32 -0.25 -1.01
N LEU A 38 2.74 0.90 -1.55
CA LEU A 38 2.21 1.42 -2.81
C LEU A 38 2.12 0.28 -3.83
N ASN A 39 1.08 0.30 -4.68
CA ASN A 39 1.03 -0.59 -5.84
C ASN A 39 2.41 -0.57 -6.51
N PRO A 40 3.02 -1.73 -6.77
CA PRO A 40 4.28 -1.76 -7.48
C PRO A 40 4.16 -0.88 -8.72
N ALA A 41 5.19 -0.09 -9.02
CA ALA A 41 5.19 0.75 -10.23
C ALA A 41 4.81 -0.06 -11.48
N GLU A 42 5.14 -1.36 -11.49
CA GLU A 42 4.70 -2.34 -12.49
C GLU A 42 3.17 -2.45 -12.64
N GLU A 43 2.42 -2.52 -11.54
CA GLU A 43 0.96 -2.63 -11.57
C GLU A 43 0.31 -1.32 -12.02
N SER A 44 0.81 -0.19 -11.53
CA SER A 44 0.38 1.14 -11.98
C SER A 44 0.69 1.36 -13.46
N PHE A 45 1.86 0.92 -13.93
CA PHE A 45 2.24 0.99 -15.34
C PHE A 45 1.37 0.09 -16.21
N ARG A 46 1.12 -1.15 -15.77
CA ARG A 46 0.26 -2.10 -16.47
C ARG A 46 -1.17 -1.57 -16.62
N GLN A 47 -1.71 -0.93 -15.59
CA GLN A 47 -3.01 -0.28 -15.64
C GLN A 47 -3.00 0.91 -16.61
N GLY A 48 -2.09 1.87 -16.41
CA GLY A 48 -2.00 3.05 -17.29
C GLY A 48 -1.74 2.68 -18.75
N TRP A 49 -0.99 1.61 -19.01
CA TRP A 49 -0.77 1.08 -20.37
C TRP A 49 -2.06 0.55 -21.01
N LYS A 50 -2.90 -0.13 -20.24
CA LYS A 50 -4.21 -0.59 -20.74
C LYS A 50 -5.14 0.59 -21.02
N GLU A 51 -5.21 1.56 -20.11
CA GLU A 51 -6.04 2.75 -20.26
C GLU A 51 -5.62 3.53 -21.52
N ALA A 52 -4.31 3.72 -21.73
CA ALA A 52 -3.77 4.35 -22.93
C ALA A 52 -4.11 3.61 -24.23
N MET A 53 -4.11 2.28 -24.22
CA MET A 53 -4.46 1.46 -25.39
C MET A 53 -5.96 1.46 -25.73
N HIS A 54 -6.83 1.83 -24.78
CA HIS A 54 -8.29 1.90 -24.97
C HIS A 54 -8.81 3.34 -25.12
N ASP A 55 -7.91 4.32 -25.30
CA ASP A 55 -8.23 5.76 -25.31
C ASP A 55 -8.94 6.25 -24.03
N GLU A 56 -8.80 5.53 -22.92
CA GLU A 56 -9.33 5.90 -21.59
C GLU A 56 -8.38 6.89 -20.90
N THR A 57 -8.00 7.95 -21.61
CA THR A 57 -7.05 8.96 -21.14
C THR A 57 -7.70 10.32 -21.04
N TYR A 58 -7.20 11.15 -20.11
CA TYR A 58 -7.61 12.54 -20.00
C TYR A 58 -6.64 13.44 -20.77
N PRO A 59 -7.13 14.47 -21.48
CA PRO A 59 -6.28 15.47 -22.12
C PRO A 59 -5.34 16.13 -21.12
N ILE A 60 -4.09 16.37 -21.54
CA ILE A 60 -3.09 17.02 -20.68
C ILE A 60 -3.51 18.43 -20.24
N ALA A 61 -4.35 19.10 -21.03
CA ALA A 61 -4.91 20.41 -20.70
C ALA A 61 -5.82 20.37 -19.46
N ASP A 62 -6.43 19.21 -19.17
CA ASP A 62 -7.35 19.03 -18.06
C ASP A 62 -6.63 18.61 -16.77
N LEU A 63 -5.34 18.26 -16.85
CA LEU A 63 -4.55 17.77 -15.71
C LEU A 63 -4.52 18.76 -14.54
N TRP A 64 -4.53 20.06 -14.84
CA TRP A 64 -4.47 21.15 -13.86
C TRP A 64 -5.82 21.86 -13.69
N ALA A 65 -6.89 21.36 -14.31
CA ALA A 65 -8.20 22.00 -14.22
C ALA A 65 -8.70 21.97 -12.76
N GLY A 66 -8.88 23.16 -12.17
CA GLY A 66 -9.32 23.31 -10.78
C GLY A 66 -8.22 23.19 -9.73
N ILE A 67 -6.95 23.08 -10.14
CA ILE A 67 -5.80 23.27 -9.25
C ILE A 67 -5.29 24.70 -9.45
N ASP A 68 -5.62 25.60 -8.53
CA ASP A 68 -4.98 26.92 -8.46
C ASP A 68 -3.52 26.74 -8.03
N ALA A 69 -2.63 26.66 -9.02
CA ALA A 69 -1.19 26.75 -8.81
C ALA A 69 -0.81 28.24 -8.85
N GLU A 70 -0.84 28.90 -7.68
CA GLU A 70 -0.08 30.15 -7.47
C GLU A 70 1.43 29.88 -7.42
#